data_AF-A0A8A3S3U0-F1
#
_entry.id   AF-A0A8A3S3U0-F1
#
_cell.length_a   1.000
_cell.length_b   1.000
_cell.length_c   1.000
_cell.angle_alpha   90.00
_cell.angle_beta   90.00
_cell.angle_gamma   90.00
#
_symmetry.space_group_name_H-M   'P 1'
#
loop_
_entity.id
_entity.type
_entity.pdbx_description
1 polymer ?
#
loop_
_entity_poly.entity_id
_entity_poly.type
_entity_poly.pdbx_seq_one_letter_code
_entity_poly.pdbx_strand_id
1 'polypeptide(L)'
;MNTEQTLQDLVRLLPASLLAGILGGGMIVFLRSYVYDWCWYDLLSFEHGIFFTIGCAHTLVLCFLTLFLAGMVAVALYPGKNRAQAAFAGGVSGCMACFVFVILTLVSDLLSHGSVDLVGDLIFHASLILSHALSLMFLTLTMVVLAVLGALIFFSSLEKATTPEENARASRLVLGSTVLIILVFMFLPPLVAHAMPGTEPTVAAIGRSVISVERTAPDTIVLTAQEVPATSVLTDPHFSVYLDGVEASNATVAAANGLAVTVEPVDGLLAFEGSRATWQGTAVHNNGTPVNVAVAAQGADGSKQFVFDRQV
;
A
#
# COMPACT_ATOMS: atom_id res chain seq x y z
N MET A 1 -43.24 -14.32 -12.54
CA MET A 1 -42.36 -15.08 -11.63
C MET A 1 -43.03 -15.13 -10.27
N ASN A 2 -43.24 -16.33 -9.71
CA ASN A 2 -43.88 -16.49 -8.40
C ASN A 2 -42.90 -16.11 -7.28
N THR A 3 -43.32 -15.25 -6.36
CA THR A 3 -42.51 -14.68 -5.27
C THR A 3 -41.91 -15.75 -4.35
N GLU A 4 -42.62 -16.86 -4.13
CA GLU A 4 -42.11 -18.02 -3.36
C GLU A 4 -40.93 -18.72 -4.05
N GLN A 5 -40.96 -18.79 -5.38
CA GLN A 5 -39.91 -19.43 -6.17
C GLN A 5 -38.63 -18.58 -6.13
N THR A 6 -38.77 -17.25 -6.22
CA THR A 6 -37.68 -16.29 -6.09
C THR A 6 -37.01 -16.34 -4.71
N LEU A 7 -37.80 -16.52 -3.64
CA LEU A 7 -37.29 -16.60 -2.26
C LEU A 7 -36.52 -17.90 -2.03
N GLN A 8 -37.03 -19.04 -2.51
CA GLN A 8 -36.33 -20.32 -2.42
C GLN A 8 -35.02 -20.33 -3.21
N ASP A 9 -35.00 -19.73 -4.39
CA ASP A 9 -33.77 -19.57 -5.19
C ASP A 9 -32.76 -18.68 -4.47
N LEU A 10 -33.20 -17.59 -3.83
CA LEU A 10 -32.34 -16.70 -3.06
C LEU A 10 -31.71 -17.42 -1.85
N VAL A 11 -32.50 -18.19 -1.09
CA VAL A 11 -32.01 -18.96 0.07
C VAL A 11 -30.98 -20.01 -0.35
N ARG A 12 -31.14 -20.61 -1.53
CA ARG A 12 -30.15 -21.57 -2.07
C ARG A 12 -28.89 -20.89 -2.61
N LEU A 13 -29.01 -19.68 -3.13
CA LEU A 13 -27.88 -18.90 -3.65
C LEU A 13 -26.99 -18.35 -2.54
N LEU A 14 -27.59 -17.88 -1.45
CA LEU A 14 -26.94 -17.04 -0.44
C LEU A 14 -25.65 -17.64 0.16
N PRO A 15 -25.59 -18.92 0.56
CA PRO A 15 -24.39 -19.46 1.21
C PRO A 15 -23.22 -19.63 0.22
N ALA A 16 -23.53 -20.06 -1.00
CA ALA A 16 -22.53 -20.26 -2.06
C ALA A 16 -21.97 -18.94 -2.56
N SER A 17 -22.83 -17.93 -2.74
CA SER A 17 -22.39 -16.60 -3.13
C SER A 17 -21.55 -15.96 -2.03
N LEU A 18 -22.00 -16.02 -0.77
CA LEU A 18 -21.27 -15.45 0.37
C LEU A 18 -19.91 -16.12 0.58
N LEU A 19 -19.82 -17.44 0.45
CA LEU A 19 -18.54 -18.16 0.51
C LEU A 19 -17.60 -17.76 -0.62
N ALA A 20 -18.10 -17.72 -1.86
CA ALA A 20 -17.32 -17.27 -3.02
C ALA A 20 -16.87 -15.81 -2.87
N GLY A 21 -17.73 -14.96 -2.30
CA GLY A 21 -17.47 -13.57 -2.00
C GLY A 21 -16.41 -13.39 -0.92
N ILE A 22 -16.49 -14.14 0.19
CA ILE A 22 -15.48 -14.09 1.26
C ILE A 22 -14.13 -14.59 0.74
N LEU A 23 -14.11 -15.69 -0.01
CA LEU A 23 -12.87 -16.22 -0.60
C LEU A 23 -12.27 -15.23 -1.61
N GLY A 24 -13.08 -14.70 -2.53
CA GLY A 24 -12.62 -13.74 -3.52
C GLY A 24 -12.17 -12.42 -2.90
N GLY A 25 -13.01 -11.81 -2.07
CA GLY A 25 -12.74 -10.53 -1.40
C GLY A 25 -11.56 -10.63 -0.43
N GLY A 26 -11.51 -11.69 0.38
CA GLY A 26 -10.37 -11.95 1.28
C GLY A 26 -9.07 -12.19 0.52
N MET A 27 -9.13 -12.92 -0.60
CA MET A 27 -7.95 -13.14 -1.45
C MET A 27 -7.49 -11.87 -2.16
N ILE A 28 -8.39 -10.96 -2.55
CA ILE A 28 -8.01 -9.64 -3.09
C ILE A 28 -7.25 -8.84 -2.03
N VAL A 29 -7.78 -8.77 -0.80
CA VAL A 29 -7.13 -8.04 0.29
C VAL A 29 -5.78 -8.65 0.62
N PHE A 30 -5.71 -9.98 0.74
CA PHE A 30 -4.47 -10.70 0.98
C PHE A 30 -3.43 -10.45 -0.13
N LEU A 31 -3.80 -10.60 -1.40
CA LEU A 31 -2.88 -10.40 -2.53
C LEU A 31 -2.42 -8.95 -2.63
N ARG A 32 -3.30 -7.98 -2.36
CA ARG A 32 -2.92 -6.57 -2.31
C ARG A 32 -1.88 -6.33 -1.23
N SER A 33 -2.12 -6.78 0.00
CA SER A 33 -1.17 -6.63 1.10
C SER A 33 0.14 -7.38 0.84
N TYR A 34 0.07 -8.60 0.30
CA TYR A 34 1.26 -9.36 -0.07
C TYR A 34 2.09 -8.62 -1.14
N VAL A 35 1.46 -8.17 -2.23
CA VAL A 35 2.18 -7.49 -3.30
C VAL A 35 2.71 -6.14 -2.83
N TYR A 36 1.90 -5.33 -2.16
CA TYR A 36 2.31 -4.00 -1.72
C TYR A 36 3.31 -4.06 -0.58
N ASP A 37 2.99 -4.76 0.52
CA ASP A 37 3.79 -4.73 1.76
C ASP A 37 4.98 -5.70 1.73
N TRP A 38 4.88 -6.85 1.03
CA TRP A 38 5.91 -7.89 1.08
C TRP A 38 6.78 -7.97 -0.18
N CYS A 39 6.24 -7.64 -1.36
CA CYS A 39 7.00 -7.77 -2.61
C CYS A 39 7.60 -6.46 -3.09
N TRP A 40 6.83 -5.37 -3.02
CA TRP A 40 7.27 -4.10 -3.57
C TRP A 40 7.67 -3.09 -2.52
N TYR A 41 7.19 -3.16 -1.28
CA TYR A 41 7.48 -2.16 -0.24
C TYR A 41 8.96 -1.81 -0.16
N ASP A 42 9.81 -2.82 -0.14
CA ASP A 42 11.25 -2.63 -0.17
C ASP A 42 11.64 -1.84 -1.44
N LEU A 43 11.29 -2.32 -2.63
CA LEU A 43 11.64 -1.70 -3.93
C LEU A 43 11.03 -0.31 -4.19
N LEU A 44 9.86 0.00 -3.60
CA LEU A 44 9.20 1.30 -3.73
C LEU A 44 10.03 2.44 -3.14
N SER A 45 10.86 2.14 -2.14
CA SER A 45 11.76 3.11 -1.52
C SER A 45 12.93 3.57 -2.41
N PHE A 46 13.22 2.86 -3.51
CA PHE A 46 14.42 3.07 -4.34
C PHE A 46 14.16 3.94 -5.58
N GLU A 47 13.04 3.72 -6.29
CA GLU A 47 12.62 4.54 -7.43
C GLU A 47 11.10 4.71 -7.39
N HIS A 48 10.64 5.75 -6.69
CA HIS A 48 9.22 6.00 -6.40
C HIS A 48 8.31 6.04 -7.65
N GLY A 49 8.85 6.25 -8.86
CA GLY A 49 8.06 6.29 -10.08
C GLY A 49 7.81 4.91 -10.70
N ILE A 50 8.87 4.19 -11.05
CA ILE A 50 8.79 3.00 -11.91
C ILE A 50 8.30 1.78 -11.11
N PHE A 51 8.89 1.50 -9.95
CA PHE A 51 8.47 0.35 -9.13
C PHE A 51 7.10 0.56 -8.50
N PHE A 52 6.70 1.81 -8.22
CA PHE A 52 5.32 2.12 -7.82
C PHE A 52 4.32 1.82 -8.94
N THR A 53 4.65 2.23 -10.17
CA THR A 53 3.81 1.94 -11.32
C THR A 53 3.73 0.44 -11.60
N ILE A 54 4.86 -0.28 -11.52
CA ILE A 54 4.91 -1.74 -11.69
C ILE A 54 4.13 -2.44 -10.58
N GLY A 55 4.31 -2.05 -9.32
CA GLY A 55 3.59 -2.59 -8.17
C GLY A 55 2.08 -2.35 -8.26
N CYS A 56 1.66 -1.17 -8.71
CA CYS A 56 0.25 -0.85 -8.99
C CYS A 56 -0.31 -1.71 -10.13
N ALA A 57 0.41 -1.81 -11.26
CA ALA A 57 0.00 -2.64 -12.39
C ALA A 57 -0.08 -4.13 -12.00
N HIS A 58 0.89 -4.62 -11.24
CA HIS A 58 0.92 -6.00 -10.73
C HIS A 58 -0.27 -6.28 -9.79
N THR A 59 -0.51 -5.39 -8.83
CA THR A 59 -1.68 -5.47 -7.93
C THR A 59 -2.99 -5.50 -8.73
N LEU A 60 -3.12 -4.63 -9.73
CA LEU A 60 -4.31 -4.53 -10.58
C LEU A 60 -4.56 -5.82 -11.38
N VAL A 61 -3.52 -6.41 -11.96
CA VAL A 61 -3.62 -7.69 -12.68
C VAL A 61 -4.07 -8.82 -11.75
N LEU A 62 -3.49 -8.94 -10.56
CA LEU A 62 -3.89 -9.96 -9.58
C LEU A 62 -5.32 -9.74 -9.08
N CYS A 63 -5.73 -8.50 -8.85
CA CYS A 63 -7.11 -8.15 -8.50
C CYS A 63 -8.07 -8.63 -9.59
N PHE A 64 -7.80 -8.34 -10.86
CA PHE A 64 -8.64 -8.82 -11.96
C PHE A 64 -8.74 -10.34 -11.98
N LEU A 65 -7.61 -11.05 -11.95
CA LEU A 65 -7.60 -12.52 -11.96
C LEU A 65 -8.37 -13.14 -10.78
N THR A 66 -8.27 -12.53 -9.60
CA THR A 66 -8.99 -12.99 -8.40
C THR A 66 -10.49 -12.78 -8.51
N LEU A 67 -10.92 -11.66 -9.10
CA LEU A 67 -12.33 -11.38 -9.39
C LEU A 67 -12.90 -12.36 -10.42
N PHE A 68 -12.13 -12.67 -11.46
CA PHE A 68 -12.45 -13.75 -12.41
C PHE A 68 -12.64 -15.08 -11.68
N LEU A 69 -11.70 -15.46 -10.81
CA LEU A 69 -11.77 -16.70 -10.04
C LEU A 69 -12.99 -16.73 -9.10
N ALA A 70 -13.29 -15.64 -8.41
CA ALA A 70 -14.47 -15.53 -7.53
C ALA A 70 -15.78 -15.77 -8.30
N GLY A 71 -15.89 -15.21 -9.51
CA GLY A 71 -17.02 -15.45 -10.42
C GLY A 71 -17.14 -16.92 -10.85
N MET A 72 -16.02 -17.57 -11.18
CA MET A 72 -15.99 -18.99 -11.54
C MET A 72 -16.36 -19.91 -10.37
N VAL A 73 -15.85 -19.61 -9.17
CA VAL A 73 -16.16 -20.35 -7.94
C VAL A 73 -17.64 -20.20 -7.59
N ALA A 74 -18.23 -19.01 -7.72
CA ALA A 74 -19.66 -18.80 -7.49
C ALA A 74 -20.53 -19.68 -8.43
N VAL A 75 -20.14 -19.83 -9.70
CA VAL A 75 -20.83 -20.72 -10.65
C VAL A 75 -20.60 -22.19 -10.33
N ALA A 76 -19.37 -22.57 -9.96
CA ALA A 76 -19.04 -23.95 -9.62
C ALA A 76 -19.76 -24.44 -8.36
N LEU A 77 -20.00 -23.56 -7.40
CA LEU A 77 -20.72 -23.86 -6.16
C LEU A 77 -22.25 -23.86 -6.31
N TYR A 78 -22.80 -23.30 -7.39
CA TYR A 78 -24.24 -23.20 -7.57
C TYR A 78 -24.81 -24.32 -8.47
N PRO A 79 -25.65 -25.23 -7.94
CA PRO A 79 -26.20 -26.36 -8.70
C PRO A 79 -27.39 -26.01 -9.60
N GLY A 80 -27.90 -24.77 -9.57
CA GLY A 80 -29.09 -24.36 -10.32
C GLY A 80 -28.83 -23.91 -11.77
N LYS A 81 -29.92 -23.72 -12.53
CA LYS A 81 -29.87 -23.29 -13.94
C LYS A 81 -29.52 -21.80 -14.12
N ASN A 82 -29.78 -20.95 -13.12
CA ASN A 82 -29.53 -19.50 -13.16
C ASN A 82 -28.11 -19.11 -12.71
N ARG A 83 -27.10 -19.63 -13.41
CA ARG A 83 -25.67 -19.43 -13.08
C ARG A 83 -25.20 -17.97 -13.20
N ALA A 84 -25.79 -17.18 -14.09
CA ALA A 84 -25.48 -15.74 -14.21
C ALA A 84 -25.92 -14.93 -12.98
N GLN A 85 -27.06 -15.29 -12.37
CA GLN A 85 -27.51 -14.70 -11.11
C GLN A 85 -26.58 -15.08 -9.95
N ALA A 86 -26.10 -16.32 -9.91
CA ALA A 86 -25.12 -16.78 -8.92
C ALA A 86 -23.78 -16.03 -9.02
N ALA A 87 -23.30 -15.79 -10.23
CA ALA A 87 -22.11 -14.99 -10.49
C ALA A 87 -22.27 -13.53 -10.04
N PHE A 88 -23.42 -12.91 -10.38
CA PHE A 88 -23.73 -11.55 -9.96
C PHE A 88 -23.83 -11.42 -8.44
N ALA A 89 -24.56 -12.33 -7.78
CA ALA A 89 -24.67 -12.35 -6.33
C ALA A 89 -23.33 -12.62 -5.64
N GLY A 90 -22.50 -13.52 -6.20
CA GLY A 90 -21.14 -13.78 -5.74
C GLY A 90 -20.26 -12.54 -5.86
N GLY A 91 -20.26 -11.88 -7.02
CA GLY A 91 -19.51 -10.63 -7.25
C GLY A 91 -19.92 -9.52 -6.28
N VAL A 92 -21.22 -9.29 -6.10
CA VAL A 92 -21.74 -8.29 -5.16
C VAL A 92 -21.34 -8.62 -3.71
N SER A 93 -21.47 -9.88 -3.30
CA SER A 93 -21.06 -10.30 -1.94
C SER A 93 -19.55 -10.20 -1.71
N GLY A 94 -18.72 -10.47 -2.74
CA GLY A 94 -17.27 -10.32 -2.68
C GLY A 94 -16.82 -8.87 -2.59
N CYS A 95 -17.53 -7.96 -3.28
CA CYS A 95 -17.33 -6.53 -3.11
C CYS A 95 -17.63 -6.08 -1.68
N MET A 96 -18.74 -6.56 -1.10
CA MET A 96 -19.10 -6.23 0.29
C MET A 96 -18.11 -6.81 1.29
N ALA A 97 -17.66 -8.05 1.08
CA ALA A 97 -16.61 -8.64 1.91
C ALA A 97 -15.31 -7.83 1.83
N CYS A 98 -14.85 -7.47 0.62
CA CYS A 98 -13.67 -6.63 0.43
C CYS A 98 -13.80 -5.27 1.13
N PHE A 99 -14.97 -4.63 1.03
CA PHE A 99 -15.23 -3.34 1.68
C PHE A 99 -15.18 -3.46 3.21
N VAL A 100 -15.82 -4.49 3.78
CA VAL A 100 -15.75 -4.78 5.21
C VAL A 100 -14.31 -5.03 5.65
N PHE A 101 -13.53 -5.81 4.90
CA PHE A 101 -12.14 -6.04 5.22
C PHE A 101 -11.31 -4.75 5.18
N VAL A 102 -11.47 -3.90 4.17
CA VAL A 102 -10.78 -2.60 4.10
C VAL A 102 -11.12 -1.71 5.31
N ILE A 103 -12.40 -1.66 5.70
CA ILE A 103 -12.81 -0.93 6.91
C ILE A 103 -12.14 -1.52 8.15
N LEU A 104 -12.13 -2.86 8.28
CA LEU A 104 -11.48 -3.52 9.40
C LEU A 104 -9.98 -3.24 9.43
N THR A 105 -9.29 -3.18 8.29
CA THR A 105 -7.87 -2.82 8.24
C THR A 105 -7.65 -1.39 8.70
N LEU A 106 -8.44 -0.44 8.19
CA LEU A 106 -8.35 0.98 8.58
C LEU A 106 -8.63 1.19 10.07
N VAL A 107 -9.63 0.49 10.63
CA VAL A 107 -9.94 0.54 12.06
C VAL A 107 -8.83 -0.11 12.89
N SER A 108 -8.27 -1.23 12.42
CA SER A 108 -7.15 -1.89 13.12
C SER A 108 -5.90 -1.03 13.13
N ASP A 109 -5.63 -0.33 12.03
CA ASP A 109 -4.53 0.62 11.91
C ASP A 109 -4.74 1.85 12.80
N LEU A 110 -5.96 2.40 12.84
CA LEU A 110 -6.31 3.47 13.78
C LEU A 110 -6.07 3.06 15.24
N LEU A 111 -6.44 1.82 15.60
CA LEU A 111 -6.27 1.30 16.95
C LEU A 111 -4.81 0.96 17.29
N SER A 112 -3.96 0.67 16.29
CA SER A 112 -2.55 0.34 16.50
C SER A 112 -1.68 1.57 16.80
N HIS A 113 -2.09 2.75 16.31
CA HIS A 113 -1.33 4.00 16.45
C HIS A 113 -1.47 4.70 17.81
N GLY A 114 -2.28 4.17 18.74
CA GLY A 114 -2.35 4.69 20.12
C GLY A 114 -2.70 6.18 20.20
N SER A 115 -3.54 6.66 19.28
CA SER A 115 -3.88 8.07 19.12
C SER A 115 -4.55 8.67 20.36
N VAL A 116 -4.13 9.89 20.71
CA VAL A 116 -4.64 10.67 21.86
C VAL A 116 -5.96 11.39 21.52
N ASP A 117 -6.30 11.52 20.23
CA ASP A 117 -7.55 12.12 19.75
C ASP A 117 -8.28 11.18 18.77
N LEU A 118 -8.88 10.15 19.36
CA LEU A 118 -9.65 9.13 18.65
C LEU A 118 -10.80 9.72 17.81
N VAL A 119 -11.35 10.88 18.21
CA VAL A 119 -12.49 11.51 17.55
C VAL A 119 -12.04 12.25 16.29
N GLY A 120 -10.95 13.03 16.39
CA GLY A 120 -10.34 13.70 15.25
C GLY A 120 -9.92 12.71 14.16
N ASP A 121 -9.24 11.63 14.55
CA ASP A 121 -8.79 10.62 13.60
C ASP A 121 -9.95 9.83 12.98
N LEU A 122 -11.01 9.52 13.75
CA LEU A 122 -12.19 8.87 13.20
C LEU A 122 -12.90 9.75 12.17
N ILE A 123 -13.01 11.06 12.42
CA ILE A 123 -13.59 12.02 11.48
C ILE A 123 -12.74 12.11 10.21
N PHE A 124 -11.41 12.15 10.34
CA PHE A 124 -10.49 12.16 9.20
C PHE A 124 -10.66 10.90 8.33
N HIS A 125 -10.64 9.72 8.94
CA HIS A 125 -10.79 8.45 8.21
C HIS A 125 -12.20 8.29 7.60
N ALA A 126 -13.25 8.67 8.32
CA ALA A 126 -14.61 8.67 7.77
C ALA A 126 -14.75 9.63 6.58
N SER A 127 -14.14 10.81 6.66
CA SER A 127 -14.10 11.78 5.56
C SER A 127 -13.31 11.25 4.37
N LEU A 128 -12.22 10.53 4.61
CA LEU A 128 -11.40 9.89 3.57
C LEU A 128 -12.18 8.79 2.86
N ILE A 129 -12.86 7.90 3.60
CA ILE A 129 -13.76 6.87 3.05
C ILE A 129 -14.87 7.52 2.22
N LEU A 130 -15.51 8.57 2.73
CA LEU A 130 -16.60 9.25 2.04
C LEU A 130 -16.12 9.97 0.78
N SER A 131 -14.94 10.58 0.81
CA SER A 131 -14.31 11.24 -0.34
C SER A 131 -13.94 10.26 -1.45
N HIS A 132 -13.63 9.01 -1.09
CA HIS A 132 -13.34 7.94 -2.02
C HIS A 132 -14.57 7.08 -2.36
N ALA A 133 -15.75 7.39 -1.82
CA ALA A 133 -16.94 6.56 -1.98
C ALA A 133 -17.34 6.36 -3.46
N LEU A 134 -17.26 7.41 -4.29
CA LEU A 134 -17.52 7.33 -5.73
C LEU A 134 -16.52 6.43 -6.45
N SER A 135 -15.23 6.56 -6.14
CA SER A 135 -14.17 5.70 -6.67
C SER A 135 -14.34 4.26 -6.23
N LEU A 136 -14.74 4.04 -4.97
CA LEU A 136 -15.05 2.72 -4.42
C LEU A 136 -16.29 2.12 -5.09
N MET A 137 -17.34 2.90 -5.34
CA MET A 137 -18.51 2.45 -6.11
C MET A 137 -18.13 2.06 -7.53
N PHE A 138 -17.33 2.87 -8.23
CA PHE A 138 -16.83 2.54 -9.56
C PHE A 138 -15.99 1.26 -9.55
N LEU A 139 -15.15 1.09 -8.53
CA LEU A 139 -14.37 -0.13 -8.32
C LEU A 139 -15.30 -1.33 -8.10
N THR A 140 -16.31 -1.23 -7.24
CA THR A 140 -17.27 -2.33 -7.01
C THR A 140 -18.05 -2.71 -8.26
N LEU A 141 -18.45 -1.74 -9.10
CA LEU A 141 -19.10 -2.03 -10.38
C LEU A 141 -18.17 -2.79 -11.31
N THR A 142 -16.91 -2.36 -11.40
CA THR A 142 -15.86 -3.04 -12.18
C THR A 142 -15.64 -4.47 -11.68
N MET A 143 -15.62 -4.68 -10.36
CA MET A 143 -15.49 -6.00 -9.73
C MET A 143 -16.65 -6.93 -10.11
N VAL A 144 -17.88 -6.44 -10.05
CA VAL A 144 -19.08 -7.22 -10.45
C VAL A 144 -19.01 -7.60 -11.93
N VAL A 145 -18.64 -6.68 -12.81
CA VAL A 145 -18.49 -6.96 -14.25
C VAL A 145 -17.45 -8.06 -14.50
N LEU A 146 -16.29 -7.98 -13.85
CA LEU A 146 -15.23 -8.97 -14.00
C LEU A 146 -15.62 -10.36 -13.45
N ALA A 147 -16.31 -10.40 -12.31
CA ALA A 147 -16.85 -11.66 -11.78
C ALA A 147 -17.88 -12.30 -12.74
N VAL A 148 -18.75 -11.48 -13.34
CA VAL A 148 -19.70 -11.95 -14.36
C VAL A 148 -18.97 -12.45 -15.61
N LEU A 149 -17.93 -11.76 -16.07
CA LEU A 149 -17.12 -12.21 -17.21
C LEU A 149 -16.44 -13.56 -16.93
N GLY A 150 -15.86 -13.75 -15.74
CA GLY A 150 -15.27 -15.04 -15.36
C GLY A 150 -16.29 -16.17 -15.32
N ALA A 151 -17.47 -15.90 -14.76
CA ALA A 151 -18.58 -16.83 -14.79
C ALA A 151 -19.02 -17.20 -16.22
N LEU A 152 -19.05 -16.23 -17.14
CA LEU A 152 -19.41 -16.47 -18.55
C LEU A 152 -18.36 -17.32 -19.28
N ILE A 153 -17.06 -17.06 -19.05
CA ILE A 153 -15.97 -17.87 -19.63
C ILE A 153 -16.08 -19.31 -19.13
N PHE A 154 -16.27 -19.51 -17.82
CA PHE A 154 -16.45 -20.84 -17.24
C PHE A 154 -17.71 -21.54 -17.75
N PHE A 155 -18.82 -20.82 -17.90
CA PHE A 155 -20.05 -21.35 -18.48
C PHE A 155 -19.84 -21.83 -19.92
N SER A 156 -19.20 -21.01 -20.76
CA SER A 156 -18.91 -21.36 -22.16
C SER A 156 -18.00 -22.59 -22.29
N SER A 157 -17.17 -22.84 -21.27
CA SER A 157 -16.26 -23.99 -21.23
C SER A 157 -16.99 -25.27 -20.85
N LEU A 158 -17.98 -25.18 -19.95
CA LEU A 158 -18.85 -26.30 -19.58
C LEU A 158 -19.86 -26.64 -20.69
N GLU A 159 -20.42 -25.64 -21.37
CA GLU A 159 -21.41 -25.86 -22.43
C GLU A 159 -20.82 -26.62 -23.64
N LYS A 160 -19.50 -26.52 -23.85
CA LYS A 160 -18.77 -27.27 -24.89
C LYS A 160 -18.50 -28.73 -24.53
N ALA A 161 -18.67 -29.14 -23.27
CA ALA A 161 -18.44 -30.51 -22.84
C ALA A 161 -19.70 -31.35 -23.06
N THR A 162 -19.54 -32.48 -23.77
CA THR A 162 -20.66 -33.33 -24.19
C THR A 162 -21.03 -34.37 -23.14
N THR A 163 -20.11 -34.70 -22.23
CA THR A 163 -20.34 -35.68 -21.14
C THR A 163 -20.13 -35.07 -19.74
N PRO A 164 -20.68 -35.69 -18.68
CA PRO A 164 -20.44 -35.26 -17.29
C PRO A 164 -18.97 -35.32 -16.87
N GLU A 165 -18.21 -36.31 -17.35
CA GLU A 165 -16.78 -36.44 -17.08
C GLU A 165 -15.96 -35.35 -17.79
N GLU A 166 -16.29 -35.02 -19.04
CA GLU A 166 -15.69 -33.89 -19.76
C GLU A 166 -15.97 -32.57 -19.06
N ASN A 167 -17.18 -32.39 -18.52
CA ASN A 167 -17.56 -31.22 -17.72
C ASN A 167 -16.70 -31.10 -16.45
N ALA A 168 -16.54 -32.20 -15.71
CA ALA A 168 -15.69 -32.21 -14.52
C ALA A 168 -14.23 -31.92 -14.85
N ARG A 169 -13.72 -32.43 -15.98
CA ARG A 169 -12.36 -32.18 -16.46
C ARG A 169 -12.15 -30.74 -16.91
N ALA A 170 -13.07 -30.19 -17.69
CA ALA A 170 -13.03 -28.80 -18.15
C ALA A 170 -13.11 -27.82 -16.97
N SER A 171 -13.98 -28.10 -16.00
CA SER A 171 -14.10 -27.32 -14.75
C SER A 171 -12.78 -27.26 -14.00
N ARG A 172 -12.17 -28.42 -13.72
CA ARG A 172 -10.88 -28.51 -13.02
C ARG A 172 -9.75 -27.84 -13.80
N LEU A 173 -9.76 -27.96 -15.13
CA LEU A 173 -8.73 -27.34 -15.98
C LEU A 173 -8.83 -25.82 -15.96
N VAL A 174 -10.03 -25.25 -16.10
CA VAL A 174 -10.23 -23.79 -16.14
C VAL A 174 -9.98 -23.16 -14.77
N LEU A 175 -10.52 -23.76 -13.70
CA LEU A 175 -10.25 -23.30 -12.33
C LEU A 175 -8.76 -23.45 -11.97
N GLY A 176 -8.18 -24.63 -12.25
CA GLY A 176 -6.80 -24.93 -11.94
C GLY A 176 -5.80 -24.07 -12.72
N SER A 177 -6.05 -23.82 -14.01
CA SER A 177 -5.21 -22.92 -14.81
C SER A 177 -5.30 -21.48 -14.32
N THR A 178 -6.48 -21.00 -13.92
CA THR A 178 -6.62 -19.65 -13.37
C THR A 178 -5.87 -19.50 -12.04
N VAL A 179 -5.99 -20.48 -11.14
CA VAL A 179 -5.23 -20.50 -9.88
C VAL A 179 -3.72 -20.55 -10.16
N LEU A 180 -3.29 -21.38 -11.11
CA LEU A 180 -1.87 -21.47 -11.50
C LEU A 180 -1.35 -20.15 -12.06
N ILE A 181 -2.12 -19.47 -12.92
CA ILE A 181 -1.76 -18.15 -13.45
C ILE A 181 -1.61 -17.16 -12.29
N ILE A 182 -2.57 -17.12 -11.35
CA ILE A 182 -2.47 -16.25 -10.17
C ILE A 182 -1.20 -16.54 -9.37
N LEU A 183 -0.88 -17.82 -9.11
CA LEU A 183 0.34 -18.19 -8.39
C LEU A 183 1.62 -17.77 -9.15
N VAL A 184 1.66 -17.97 -10.47
CA VAL A 184 2.79 -17.54 -11.31
C VAL A 184 2.95 -16.02 -11.24
N PHE A 185 1.87 -15.26 -11.40
CA PHE A 185 1.92 -13.80 -11.27
C PHE A 185 2.24 -13.36 -9.84
N MET A 186 1.84 -14.11 -8.81
CA MET A 186 2.15 -13.76 -7.42
C MET A 186 3.66 -13.84 -7.13
N PHE A 187 4.38 -14.80 -7.73
CA PHE A 187 5.79 -15.04 -7.41
C PHE A 187 6.77 -14.54 -8.47
N LEU A 188 6.45 -14.65 -9.76
CA LEU A 188 7.42 -14.41 -10.83
C LEU A 188 7.84 -12.93 -10.96
N PRO A 189 6.93 -11.94 -10.96
CA PRO A 189 7.33 -10.53 -11.03
C PRO A 189 8.19 -10.08 -9.84
N PRO A 190 7.86 -10.38 -8.57
CA PRO A 190 8.74 -10.07 -7.44
C PRO A 190 10.10 -10.78 -7.56
N LEU A 191 10.10 -12.07 -7.92
CA LEU A 191 11.34 -12.85 -8.04
C LEU A 191 12.25 -12.33 -9.16
N VAL A 192 11.66 -11.91 -10.28
CA VAL A 192 12.39 -11.25 -11.37
C VAL A 192 12.91 -9.89 -10.92
N ALA A 193 12.09 -9.09 -10.22
CA ALA A 193 12.50 -7.78 -9.73
C ALA A 193 13.65 -7.87 -8.72
N HIS A 194 13.63 -8.83 -7.78
CA HIS A 194 14.72 -9.07 -6.84
C HIS A 194 15.96 -9.71 -7.46
N ALA A 195 15.84 -10.34 -8.63
CA ALA A 195 16.97 -10.91 -9.36
C ALA A 195 17.63 -9.91 -10.34
N MET A 196 17.07 -8.71 -10.51
CA MET A 196 17.65 -7.69 -11.37
C MET A 196 18.96 -7.15 -10.75
N PRO A 197 20.06 -7.05 -11.52
CA PRO A 197 21.29 -6.44 -11.02
C PRO A 197 21.02 -4.98 -10.62
N GLY A 198 21.34 -4.61 -9.37
CA GLY A 198 21.06 -3.29 -8.80
C GLY A 198 19.84 -3.21 -7.90
N THR A 199 19.05 -4.29 -7.75
CA THR A 199 17.94 -4.39 -6.79
C THR A 199 18.30 -5.15 -5.51
N GLU A 200 19.60 -5.40 -5.28
CA GLU A 200 20.08 -5.89 -3.99
C GLU A 200 19.53 -4.99 -2.88
N PRO A 201 19.03 -5.56 -1.77
CA PRO A 201 18.46 -4.82 -0.65
C PRO A 201 19.57 -4.06 0.07
N THR A 202 20.04 -3.00 -0.56
CA THR A 202 21.00 -2.07 0.00
C THR A 202 20.25 -0.98 0.76
N VAL A 203 18.97 -0.69 0.43
CA VAL A 203 18.26 0.54 0.85
C VAL A 203 16.95 0.34 1.64
N ALA A 204 16.65 -0.84 2.19
CA ALA A 204 15.55 -0.98 3.16
C ALA A 204 15.76 -0.17 4.46
N ALA A 205 16.88 0.55 4.57
CA ALA A 205 17.33 1.18 5.79
C ALA A 205 17.09 2.71 5.82
N ILE A 206 16.85 3.42 4.71
CA ILE A 206 16.62 4.89 4.74
C ILE A 206 15.26 5.22 5.37
N GLY A 207 14.22 4.42 5.12
CA GLY A 207 12.90 4.55 5.75
C GLY A 207 12.88 4.26 7.26
N ARG A 208 13.99 3.76 7.82
CA ARG A 208 14.21 3.63 9.27
C ARG A 208 15.00 4.79 9.86
N SER A 209 15.30 5.84 9.10
CA SER A 209 16.08 6.97 9.64
C SER A 209 15.25 7.75 10.65
N VAL A 210 15.41 7.45 11.94
CA VAL A 210 14.71 8.16 13.02
C VAL A 210 15.57 9.35 13.41
N ILE A 211 15.16 10.56 13.02
CA ILE A 211 15.76 11.80 13.50
C ILE A 211 14.91 12.33 14.66
N SER A 212 15.52 12.44 15.84
CA SER A 212 14.90 13.17 16.94
C SER A 212 15.36 14.62 16.93
N VAL A 213 14.40 15.52 17.05
CA VAL A 213 14.63 16.95 17.16
C VAL A 213 14.22 17.43 18.53
N GLU A 214 15.14 18.08 19.22
CA GLU A 214 14.92 18.62 20.55
C GLU A 214 15.32 20.09 20.58
N ARG A 215 14.44 20.93 21.13
CA ARG A 215 14.76 22.31 21.45
C ARG A 215 15.30 22.38 22.87
N THR A 216 16.61 22.54 23.02
CA THR A 216 17.27 22.59 24.33
C THR A 216 17.32 24.00 24.92
N ALA A 217 17.17 25.03 24.10
CA ALA A 217 17.03 26.43 24.51
C ALA A 217 16.19 27.21 23.49
N PRO A 218 15.70 28.43 23.84
CA PRO A 218 14.87 29.22 22.92
C PRO A 218 15.54 29.49 21.57
N ASP A 219 16.86 29.60 21.52
CA ASP A 219 17.72 29.85 20.36
C ASP A 219 18.52 28.62 19.91
N THR A 220 18.17 27.41 20.38
CA THR A 220 18.99 26.22 20.12
C THR A 220 18.13 25.00 19.77
N ILE A 221 18.42 24.38 18.63
CA ILE A 221 17.82 23.12 18.17
C ILE A 221 18.91 22.07 18.05
N VAL A 222 18.64 20.88 18.56
CA VAL A 222 19.52 19.72 18.48
C VAL A 222 18.85 18.66 17.63
N LEU A 223 19.56 18.17 16.61
CA LEU A 223 19.17 16.99 15.84
C LEU A 223 20.05 15.82 16.29
N THR A 224 19.42 14.68 16.53
CA THR A 224 20.11 13.42 16.79
C THR A 224 19.60 12.35 15.84
N ALA A 225 20.51 11.68 15.15
CA ALA A 225 20.19 10.54 14.32
C ALA A 225 20.14 9.28 15.20
N GLN A 226 18.94 8.76 15.48
CA GLN A 226 18.73 7.62 16.39
C GLN A 226 18.88 6.29 15.68
N GLU A 227 18.43 6.20 14.43
CA GLU A 227 18.62 5.05 13.56
C GLU A 227 19.05 5.61 12.21
N VAL A 228 20.08 5.03 11.59
CA VAL A 228 20.55 5.44 10.26
C VAL A 228 20.82 4.20 9.41
N PRO A 229 20.45 4.20 8.12
CA PRO A 229 20.81 3.17 7.16
C PRO A 229 22.30 2.84 7.09
N ALA A 230 22.61 1.62 6.65
CA ALA A 230 23.97 1.23 6.31
C ALA A 230 24.59 2.21 5.29
N THR A 231 25.84 2.60 5.54
CA THR A 231 26.58 3.66 4.81
C THR A 231 26.76 3.41 3.31
N SER A 232 26.48 2.20 2.81
CA SER A 232 26.59 1.84 1.39
C SER A 232 25.56 2.50 0.47
N VAL A 233 24.55 3.18 1.02
CA VAL A 233 23.44 3.76 0.26
C VAL A 233 23.57 5.27 0.05
N LEU A 234 24.27 5.92 0.98
CA LEU A 234 24.40 7.37 0.97
C LEU A 234 25.64 7.73 0.16
N THR A 235 25.47 8.62 -0.81
CA THR A 235 26.58 9.19 -1.59
C THR A 235 27.45 10.12 -0.76
N ASP A 236 26.87 10.71 0.29
CA ASP A 236 27.51 11.69 1.16
C ASP A 236 27.13 11.36 2.62
N PRO A 237 28.09 11.25 3.57
CA PRO A 237 27.79 10.95 4.97
C PRO A 237 27.09 12.10 5.73
N HIS A 238 26.47 13.07 5.06
CA HIS A 238 25.80 14.23 5.66
C HIS A 238 24.31 14.26 5.34
N PHE A 239 23.49 14.64 6.32
CA PHE A 239 22.09 14.97 6.07
C PHE A 239 21.95 16.40 5.56
N SER A 240 21.03 16.60 4.62
CA SER A 240 20.58 17.95 4.24
C SER A 240 19.56 18.44 5.26
N VAL A 241 19.83 19.56 5.94
CA VAL A 241 18.93 20.11 6.98
C VAL A 241 18.33 21.41 6.47
N TYR A 242 17.03 21.58 6.66
CA TYR A 242 16.28 22.76 6.27
C TYR A 242 15.60 23.38 7.49
N LEU A 243 15.77 24.69 7.66
CA LEU A 243 15.13 25.49 8.70
C LEU A 243 14.22 26.49 7.99
N ASP A 244 12.91 26.39 8.23
CA ASP A 244 11.86 27.18 7.53
C ASP A 244 12.00 27.13 5.99
N GLY A 245 12.43 25.98 5.46
CA GLY A 245 12.65 25.75 4.03
C GLY A 245 13.98 26.27 3.48
N VAL A 246 14.83 26.90 4.30
CA VAL A 246 16.17 27.37 3.90
C VAL A 246 17.21 26.33 4.30
N GLU A 247 18.11 25.98 3.38
CA GLU A 247 19.13 24.96 3.63
C GLU A 247 20.18 25.44 4.64
N ALA A 248 20.37 24.64 5.69
CA ALA A 248 21.24 24.88 6.83
C ALA A 248 22.09 23.66 7.18
N SER A 249 22.38 22.79 6.20
CA SER A 249 23.01 21.47 6.39
C SER A 249 24.32 21.50 7.20
N ASN A 250 25.12 22.56 7.05
CA ASN A 250 26.36 22.79 7.77
C ASN A 250 26.63 24.30 7.94
N ALA A 251 27.67 24.67 8.68
CA ALA A 251 27.97 26.08 8.97
C ALA A 251 28.23 26.93 7.71
N THR A 252 28.92 26.35 6.71
CA THR A 252 29.23 27.04 5.45
C THR A 252 27.98 27.30 4.62
N VAL A 253 27.09 26.31 4.52
CA VAL A 253 25.82 26.41 3.79
C VAL A 253 24.88 27.39 4.49
N ALA A 254 24.77 27.33 5.82
CA ALA A 254 23.98 28.28 6.59
C ALA A 254 24.46 29.73 6.37
N ALA A 255 25.78 29.96 6.43
CA ALA A 255 26.36 31.28 6.19
C ALA A 255 26.14 31.77 4.74
N ALA A 256 26.31 30.89 3.75
CA ALA A 256 26.08 31.22 2.34
C ALA A 256 24.62 31.58 2.05
N ASN A 257 23.68 30.95 2.75
CA ASN A 257 22.25 31.23 2.65
C ASN A 257 21.77 32.37 3.55
N GLY A 258 22.70 33.06 4.24
CA GLY A 258 22.39 34.21 5.09
C GLY A 258 21.66 33.87 6.39
N LEU A 259 21.69 32.60 6.81
CA LEU A 259 21.13 32.17 8.10
C LEU A 259 22.10 32.55 9.23
N ALA A 260 21.62 33.36 10.17
CA ALA A 260 22.34 33.73 11.37
C ALA A 260 22.26 32.61 12.42
N VAL A 261 23.00 31.53 12.16
CA VAL A 261 23.07 30.32 12.98
C VAL A 261 24.49 29.77 12.98
N THR A 262 24.94 29.29 14.13
CA THR A 262 26.15 28.50 14.31
C THR A 262 25.77 27.02 14.35
N VAL A 263 26.53 26.19 13.62
CA VAL A 263 26.32 24.73 13.55
C VAL A 263 27.48 24.01 14.22
N GLU A 264 27.18 23.13 15.17
CA GLU A 264 28.18 22.30 15.87
C GLU A 264 27.77 20.81 15.85
N PRO A 265 28.59 19.91 15.28
CA PRO A 265 29.88 20.15 14.62
C PRO A 265 29.73 20.96 13.33
N VAL A 266 30.82 21.60 12.88
CA VAL A 266 30.83 22.52 11.71
C VAL A 266 30.27 21.87 10.45
N ASP A 267 30.50 20.57 10.30
CA ASP A 267 30.07 19.77 9.15
C ASP A 267 28.59 19.32 9.24
N GLY A 268 27.89 19.66 10.32
CA GLY A 268 26.48 19.38 10.52
C GLY A 268 26.16 17.96 10.98
N LEU A 269 24.92 17.51 10.73
CA LEU A 269 24.47 16.19 11.14
C LEU A 269 25.02 15.12 10.20
N LEU A 270 25.85 14.24 10.75
CA LEU A 270 26.40 13.09 10.04
C LEU A 270 25.39 11.95 9.98
N ALA A 271 25.43 11.17 8.91
CA ALA A 271 24.59 10.03 8.67
C ALA A 271 25.18 8.74 9.27
N PHE A 272 25.27 8.70 10.60
CA PHE A 272 25.48 7.48 11.37
C PHE A 272 24.72 7.51 12.70
N GLU A 273 24.46 6.34 13.27
CA GLU A 273 23.70 6.18 14.51
C GLU A 273 24.36 6.88 15.70
N GLY A 274 23.59 7.68 16.44
CA GLY A 274 24.06 8.48 17.57
C GLY A 274 24.74 9.79 17.18
N SER A 275 24.83 10.10 15.88
CA SER A 275 25.30 11.40 15.39
C SER A 275 24.40 12.52 15.91
N ARG A 276 25.02 13.60 16.39
CA ARG A 276 24.33 14.75 16.98
C ARG A 276 24.91 16.03 16.43
N ALA A 277 24.02 16.94 16.03
CA ALA A 277 24.39 18.28 15.60
C ALA A 277 23.44 19.32 16.19
N THR A 278 23.95 20.52 16.40
CA THR A 278 23.29 21.61 17.10
C THR A 278 23.28 22.84 16.21
N TRP A 279 22.12 23.46 16.06
CA TRP A 279 21.92 24.75 15.40
C TRP A 279 21.56 25.76 16.46
N GLN A 280 22.39 26.79 16.63
CA GLN A 280 22.18 27.85 17.60
C GLN A 280 22.18 29.22 16.93
N GLY A 281 21.21 30.08 17.23
CA GLY A 281 21.20 31.46 16.75
C GLY A 281 19.80 32.04 16.53
N THR A 282 19.76 33.22 15.94
CA THR A 282 18.50 33.97 15.76
C THR A 282 17.57 33.31 14.75
N ALA A 283 18.12 32.56 13.79
CA ALA A 283 17.31 31.86 12.78
C ALA A 283 16.52 30.66 13.35
N VAL A 284 16.89 30.16 14.54
CA VAL A 284 16.14 29.11 15.25
C VAL A 284 15.45 29.64 16.50
N HIS A 285 15.43 30.95 16.71
CA HIS A 285 14.93 31.57 17.93
C HIS A 285 13.40 31.57 17.99
N ASN A 286 12.85 30.98 19.04
CA ASN A 286 11.41 30.93 19.25
C ASN A 286 10.90 32.22 19.91
N ASN A 287 10.41 33.15 19.09
CA ASN A 287 9.68 34.36 19.50
C ASN A 287 8.15 34.16 19.53
N GLY A 288 7.68 32.92 19.68
CA GLY A 288 6.26 32.56 19.59
C GLY A 288 5.83 31.98 18.24
N THR A 289 6.76 31.82 17.30
CA THR A 289 6.55 31.12 16.02
C THR A 289 7.37 29.83 16.04
N PRO A 290 6.74 28.65 15.82
CA PRO A 290 7.47 27.39 15.67
C PRO A 290 8.41 27.45 14.46
N VAL A 291 9.56 26.79 14.57
CA VAL A 291 10.53 26.67 13.47
C VAL A 291 10.22 25.36 12.75
N ASN A 292 10.03 25.40 11.42
CA ASN A 292 9.90 24.16 10.67
C ASN A 292 11.27 23.55 10.41
N VAL A 293 11.47 22.31 10.85
CA VAL A 293 12.70 21.56 10.65
C VAL A 293 12.41 20.40 9.73
N ALA A 294 13.08 20.37 8.58
CA ALA A 294 13.05 19.24 7.67
C ALA A 294 14.45 18.69 7.44
N VAL A 295 14.57 17.36 7.39
CA VAL A 295 15.83 16.66 7.18
C VAL A 295 15.67 15.74 5.99
N ALA A 296 16.58 15.83 5.03
CA ALA A 296 16.61 14.99 3.85
C ALA A 296 17.90 14.19 3.77
N ALA A 297 17.77 12.92 3.41
CA ALA A 297 18.88 12.07 3.00
C ALA A 297 19.08 12.22 1.48
N GLN A 298 20.34 12.21 1.03
CA GLN A 298 20.66 12.18 -0.38
C GLN A 298 21.00 10.76 -0.81
N GLY A 299 20.23 10.24 -1.77
CA GLY A 299 20.48 8.94 -2.39
C GLY A 299 21.66 8.97 -3.34
N ALA A 300 22.25 7.80 -3.61
CA ALA A 300 23.36 7.64 -4.54
C ALA A 300 23.07 8.13 -5.97
N ASP A 301 21.79 8.16 -6.34
CA ASP A 301 21.26 8.66 -7.62
C ASP A 301 21.07 10.19 -7.64
N GLY A 302 21.35 10.88 -6.53
CA GLY A 302 21.15 12.32 -6.35
C GLY A 302 19.73 12.72 -5.95
N SER A 303 18.83 11.75 -5.74
CA SER A 303 17.49 12.03 -5.20
C SER A 303 17.57 12.52 -3.75
N LYS A 304 16.64 13.40 -3.36
CA LYS A 304 16.49 13.87 -1.98
C LYS A 304 15.20 13.29 -1.40
N GLN A 305 15.30 12.57 -0.30
CA GLN A 305 14.15 12.03 0.42
C GLN A 305 14.08 12.64 1.82
N PHE A 306 12.94 13.27 2.14
CA PHE A 306 12.71 13.82 3.47
C PHE A 306 12.45 12.68 4.46
N VAL A 307 13.32 12.55 5.46
CA VAL A 307 13.24 11.56 6.54
C VAL A 307 12.58 12.14 7.79
N PHE A 308 12.47 13.48 7.87
CA PHE A 308 11.79 14.19 8.94
C PHE A 308 11.26 15.53 8.41
N ASP A 309 10.06 15.93 8.82
CA ASP A 309 9.49 17.27 8.59
C ASP A 309 8.51 17.59 9.72
N ARG A 310 8.86 18.55 10.58
CA ARG A 310 8.04 18.90 11.74
C ARG A 310 8.38 20.29 12.29
N GLN A 311 7.37 20.91 12.88
CA GLN A 311 7.52 22.16 13.63
C GLN A 311 8.05 21.90 15.05
N VAL A 312 9.02 22.71 15.48
CA VAL A 312 9.74 22.61 16.76
C VAL A 312 9.88 23.96 17.44
#